data_AF-I6AY69-F1
#
_entry.id   AF-I6AY69-F1
#
_cell.length_a   1.000
_cell.length_b   1.000
_cell.length_c   1.000
_cell.angle_alpha   90.00
_cell.angle_beta   90.00
_cell.angle_gamma   90.00
#
_symmetry.space_group_name_H-M   'P 1'
#
loop_
_entity.id
_entity.type
_entity.pdbx_description
1 polymer ?
#
loop_
_entity_poly.entity_id
_entity_poly.type
_entity_poly.pdbx_seq_one_letter_code
_entity_poly.pdbx_strand_id
1 'polypeptide(L)'
;MVKTQIQLPDHLYSDAKRVASEYEMSFAEVVRRGLERFLETCPARPRPLAGWRPPASAKVGWQGLDHAAIHAAALEDQEPLLPASVGRRH
;
A
#
# COMPACT_ATOMS: atom_id res chain seq x y z
N MET A 1 31.26 -7.13 16.20
CA MET A 1 30.11 -8.00 15.88
C MET A 1 29.14 -7.98 17.06
N VAL A 2 27.83 -8.05 16.80
CA VAL A 2 26.77 -8.15 17.83
C VAL A 2 26.30 -9.60 17.89
N LYS A 3 26.25 -10.18 19.11
CA LYS A 3 25.73 -11.55 19.29
C LYS A 3 24.21 -11.53 19.08
N THR A 4 23.75 -12.34 18.13
CA THR A 4 22.33 -12.45 17.77
C THR A 4 21.94 -13.92 17.77
N GLN A 5 20.76 -14.23 18.31
CA GLN A 5 20.15 -15.55 18.22
C GLN A 5 18.97 -15.46 17.23
N ILE A 6 18.97 -16.32 16.22
CA ILE A 6 17.93 -16.41 15.19
C ILE A 6 17.45 -17.86 15.09
N GLN A 7 16.25 -18.07 14.57
CA GLN A 7 15.73 -19.40 14.24
C GLN A 7 15.88 -19.64 12.75
N LEU A 8 16.28 -20.85 12.37
CA LEU A 8 16.40 -21.31 11.00
C LEU A 8 15.66 -22.63 10.87
N PRO A 9 14.92 -22.87 9.77
CA PRO A 9 14.40 -24.21 9.49
C PRO A 9 15.53 -25.23 9.42
N ASP A 10 15.29 -26.45 9.90
CA ASP A 10 16.32 -27.51 10.02
C ASP A 10 17.03 -27.80 8.69
N HIS A 11 16.28 -27.84 7.59
CA HIS A 11 16.83 -28.07 6.26
C HIS A 11 17.80 -26.94 5.87
N LEU A 12 17.42 -25.69 6.11
CA LEU A 12 18.24 -24.52 5.80
C LEU A 12 19.52 -24.49 6.66
N TYR A 13 19.41 -24.82 7.95
CA TYR A 13 20.57 -24.95 8.82
C TYR A 13 21.55 -26.03 8.32
N SER A 14 21.02 -27.19 7.92
CA SER A 14 21.81 -28.31 7.41
C SER A 14 22.56 -27.95 6.12
N ASP A 15 21.88 -27.31 5.17
CA ASP A 15 22.48 -26.87 3.92
C ASP A 15 23.57 -25.81 4.15
N ALA A 16 23.32 -24.83 5.02
CA ALA A 16 24.30 -23.81 5.35
C ALA A 16 25.51 -24.40 6.09
N LYS A 17 25.32 -25.42 6.94
CA LYS A 17 26.41 -26.16 7.59
C LYS A 17 27.24 -26.97 6.60
N ARG A 18 26.62 -27.57 5.59
CA ARG A 18 27.32 -28.25 4.48
C ARG A 18 28.21 -27.25 3.72
N VAL A 19 27.65 -26.10 3.31
CA VAL A 19 28.42 -25.04 2.62
C VAL A 19 29.58 -24.54 3.48
N ALA A 20 29.36 -24.32 4.78
CA ALA A 20 30.42 -23.91 5.69
C ALA A 20 31.59 -24.93 5.69
N SER A 21 31.27 -26.22 5.69
CA SER A 21 32.27 -27.30 5.64
C SER A 21 32.99 -27.38 4.30
N GLU A 22 32.27 -27.32 3.17
CA GLU A 22 32.83 -27.45 1.82
C GLU A 22 33.80 -26.32 1.47
N TYR A 23 33.54 -25.12 2.00
CA TYR A 23 34.33 -23.92 1.72
C TYR A 23 35.25 -23.54 2.89
N GLU A 24 35.45 -24.44 3.86
CA GLU A 24 36.35 -24.25 5.01
C GLU A 24 36.13 -22.93 5.76
N MET A 25 34.86 -22.53 5.94
CA MET A 25 34.48 -21.30 6.62
C MET A 25 33.56 -21.56 7.80
N SER A 26 33.46 -20.58 8.71
CA SER A 26 32.54 -20.69 9.83
C SER A 26 31.08 -20.57 9.37
N PHE A 27 30.16 -21.19 10.11
CA PHE A 27 28.73 -21.01 9.87
C PHE A 27 28.31 -19.53 9.98
N ALA A 28 28.90 -18.78 10.91
CA ALA A 28 28.65 -17.35 11.07
C ALA A 28 29.06 -16.54 9.83
N GLU A 29 30.13 -16.95 9.14
CA GLU A 29 30.58 -16.32 7.91
C GLU A 29 29.62 -16.58 6.74
N VAL A 30 29.07 -17.79 6.64
CA VAL A 30 28.01 -18.11 5.67
C VAL A 30 26.79 -17.21 5.90
N VAL A 31 26.32 -17.10 7.16
CA VAL A 31 25.18 -16.27 7.52
C VAL A 31 25.45 -14.79 7.23
N ARG A 32 26.64 -14.27 7.55
CA ARG A 32 27.05 -12.89 7.27
C ARG A 32 26.97 -12.59 5.77
N ARG A 33 27.63 -13.42 4.94
CA ARG A 33 27.64 -13.23 3.48
C ARG A 33 26.24 -13.33 2.88
N GLY A 34 25.43 -14.27 3.37
CA GLY A 34 24.04 -14.41 2.95
C GLY A 34 23.23 -13.14 3.25
N LEU A 35 23.38 -12.58 4.44
CA LEU A 35 22.69 -11.36 4.84
C LEU A 35 23.17 -10.13 4.04
N GLU A 36 24.48 -9.99 3.85
CA GLU A 36 25.05 -8.91 3.03
C GLU A 36 24.51 -8.94 1.60
N ARG A 37 24.51 -10.11 0.97
CA ARG A 37 23.94 -10.30 -0.37
C ARG A 37 22.44 -10.02 -0.41
N PHE A 38 21.69 -10.43 0.63
CA PHE A 38 20.27 -10.12 0.70
C PHE A 38 20.00 -8.61 0.79
N LEU A 39 20.81 -7.88 1.57
CA LEU A 39 20.69 -6.43 1.71
C LEU A 39 20.96 -5.68 0.40
N GLU A 40 21.84 -6.18 -0.47
CA GLU A 40 22.05 -5.62 -1.81
C GLU A 40 20.74 -5.62 -2.66
N THR A 41 19.84 -6.56 -2.40
CA THR A 41 18.53 -6.66 -3.09
C THR A 41 17.42 -5.82 -2.45
N CYS A 42 17.67 -5.28 -1.26
CA CYS A 42 16.72 -4.48 -0.51
C CYS A 42 17.07 -3.00 -0.65
N PRO A 43 16.58 -2.30 -1.70
CA PRO A 43 16.87 -0.87 -1.85
C PRO A 43 16.41 -0.13 -0.59
N ALA A 44 17.23 0.83 -0.15
CA ALA A 44 16.85 1.70 0.96
C ALA A 44 15.51 2.34 0.61
N ARG A 45 14.46 2.03 1.38
CA ARG A 45 13.18 2.74 1.23
C ARG A 45 13.48 4.22 1.48
N PRO A 46 13.07 5.13 0.58
CA PRO A 46 13.17 6.55 0.87
C PRO A 46 12.53 6.77 2.24
N ARG A 47 13.24 7.48 3.13
CA ARG A 47 12.63 7.96 4.36
C ARG A 47 11.30 8.61 3.97
N PRO A 48 10.17 8.28 4.64
CA PRO A 48 8.91 8.94 4.33
C PRO A 48 9.20 10.44 4.31
N LEU A 49 8.98 11.09 3.16
CA LEU A 49 9.09 12.54 3.10
C LEU A 49 8.11 13.04 4.16
N ALA A 50 8.64 13.65 5.22
CA ALA A 50 7.81 14.30 6.22
C ALA A 50 6.96 15.32 5.45
N GLY A 51 5.64 15.09 5.38
CA GLY A 51 4.74 15.97 4.64
C GLY A 51 4.40 15.54 3.21
N TRP A 52 4.69 14.30 2.78
CA TRP A 52 3.99 13.77 1.60
C TRP A 52 2.48 13.77 1.88
N ARG A 53 1.75 14.57 1.09
CA ARG A 53 0.30 14.55 1.03
C ARG A 53 -0.08 14.09 -0.37
N PRO A 54 -1.07 13.20 -0.51
CA PRO A 54 -1.61 12.90 -1.83
C PRO A 54 -2.04 14.21 -2.50
N PRO A 55 -1.92 14.33 -3.83
CA PRO A 55 -2.39 15.51 -4.53
C PRO A 55 -3.87 15.71 -4.19
N ALA A 56 -4.23 16.94 -3.78
CA ALA A 56 -5.63 17.30 -3.71
C ALA A 56 -6.22 17.16 -5.11
N SER A 57 -7.35 16.48 -5.23
CA SER A 57 -8.10 16.41 -6.48
C SER A 57 -8.38 17.84 -6.95
N ALA A 58 -7.80 18.23 -8.10
CA ALA A 58 -7.89 19.60 -8.62
C ALA A 58 -9.34 20.01 -8.97
N LYS A 59 -10.25 19.03 -9.08
CA LYS A 59 -11.68 19.21 -9.32
C LYS A 59 -12.43 18.11 -8.57
N VAL A 60 -12.75 18.36 -7.30
CA VAL A 60 -13.75 17.55 -6.57
C VAL A 60 -15.10 18.21 -6.75
N GLY A 61 -16.07 17.41 -7.20
CA GLY A 61 -17.41 17.87 -7.51
C GLY A 61 -17.89 17.30 -8.84
N TRP A 62 -19.11 16.76 -8.88
CA TRP A 62 -19.77 16.49 -10.15
C TRP A 62 -20.00 17.84 -10.84
N GLN A 63 -19.43 18.03 -12.03
CA GLN A 63 -19.48 19.30 -12.78
C GLN A 63 -18.96 20.56 -12.04
N GLY A 64 -18.07 20.41 -11.06
CA GLY A 64 -17.56 21.53 -10.27
C GLY A 64 -18.54 22.04 -9.20
N LEU A 65 -19.60 21.28 -8.93
CA LEU A 65 -20.53 21.52 -7.83
C LEU A 65 -19.87 21.11 -6.50
N ASP A 66 -20.05 21.94 -5.48
CA ASP A 66 -19.70 21.54 -4.11
C ASP A 66 -20.65 20.46 -3.58
N HIS A 67 -20.36 19.94 -2.39
CA HIS A 67 -21.15 18.85 -1.81
C HIS A 67 -22.64 19.22 -1.64
N ALA A 68 -22.93 20.46 -1.25
CA ALA A 68 -24.31 20.91 -1.06
C ALA A 68 -25.06 20.98 -2.39
N ALA A 69 -24.41 21.49 -3.44
CA ALA A 69 -24.99 21.59 -4.76
C ALA A 69 -25.18 20.23 -5.44
N ILE A 70 -24.31 19.24 -5.18
CA ILE A 70 -24.53 17.85 -5.62
C ILE A 70 -25.79 17.27 -4.96
N HIS A 71 -25.96 17.49 -3.65
CA HIS A 71 -27.14 17.01 -2.93
C HIS A 71 -28.43 17.66 -3.44
N ALA A 72 -28.40 18.95 -3.77
CA ALA A 72 -29.53 19.66 -4.34
C ALA A 72 -29.90 19.14 -5.74
N ALA A 73 -28.92 19.00 -6.64
CA ALA A 73 -29.16 18.50 -8.00
C ALA A 73 -29.71 17.07 -8.01
N ALA A 74 -29.27 16.22 -7.09
CA ALA A 74 -29.81 14.87 -6.93
C ALA A 74 -31.28 14.87 -6.47
N LEU A 75 -31.68 15.85 -5.65
CA LEU A 75 -33.05 15.98 -5.17
C LEU A 75 -33.98 16.55 -6.26
N GLU A 76 -33.50 17.51 -7.05
CA GLU A 76 -34.23 18.08 -8.20
C GLU A 76 -34.51 17.04 -9.28
N ASP A 77 -33.54 16.16 -9.60
CA ASP A 77 -33.75 15.05 -10.55
C ASP A 77 -34.78 14.04 -10.04
N GLN A 78 -34.95 13.94 -8.72
CA GLN A 78 -35.93 13.07 -8.07
C GLN A 78 -37.31 13.70 -7.93
N GLU A 79 -37.51 14.98 -8.29
CA GLU A 79 -38.82 15.62 -8.20
C GLU A 79 -39.69 15.19 -9.40
N PRO A 80 -40.74 14.36 -9.19
CA PRO A 80 -41.58 13.93 -10.29
C PRO A 80 -42.31 15.14 -10.87
N LEU A 81 -42.12 15.41 -12.17
CA LEU A 81 -42.90 16.41 -12.89
C LEU A 81 -44.38 16.01 -12.81
N LEU A 82 -45.13 16.69 -11.94
CA LEU A 82 -46.58 16.55 -11.91
C LEU A 82 -47.11 17.02 -13.26
N PRO A 83 -47.88 16.17 -13.99
CA PRO A 83 -48.45 16.58 -15.26
C PRO A 83 -49.32 17.83 -15.04
N ALA A 84 -49.05 18.88 -15.82
CA ALA A 84 -49.76 20.14 -15.73
C ALA A 84 -51.26 19.88 -15.92
N SER A 85 -52.02 20.04 -14.83
CA SER A 85 -53.48 20.07 -14.79
C SER A 85 -54.22 18.91 -15.47
N VAL A 86 -54.54 17.87 -14.69
CA VAL A 86 -55.76 17.09 -14.95
C VAL A 86 -56.94 18.05 -14.76
N GLY A 87 -57.65 18.32 -15.85
CA GLY A 87 -58.67 19.36 -15.93
C GLY A 87 -59.79 19.22 -14.90
N ARG A 88 -60.15 20.34 -14.26
CA ARG A 88 -61.46 20.49 -13.62
C ARG A 88 -62.50 20.70 -14.73
N ARG A 89 -63.18 19.62 -15.12
CA ARG A 89 -64.55 19.73 -15.65
C ARG A 89 -65.50 19.57 -14.46
N HIS A 90 -66.29 20.59 -14.18
CA HIS A 90 -67.73 20.50 -13.88
C HIS A 90 -68.29 21.92 -13.82
#